data_AF-A0A812MNI1-F1
#
_entry.id   AF-A0A812MNI1-F1
#
_cell.length_a   1.000
_cell.length_b   1.000
_cell.length_c   1.000
_cell.angle_alpha   90.00
_cell.angle_beta   90.00
_cell.angle_gamma   90.00
#
_symmetry.space_group_name_H-M   'P 1'
#
loop_
_entity.id
_entity.type
_entity.pdbx_description
1 polymer ?
#
loop_
_entity_poly.entity_id
_entity_poly.type
_entity_poly.pdbx_seq_one_letter_code
_entity_poly.pdbx_strand_id
1 'polypeptide(L)'
;GTELEFAGGAGGERQVEMEEDWGKAPRQEPVPSDILLARETLLTVIARAAARADDRQERQRQQEAERKQQEEEAEQIRRKKSEHLAREKALALADDVQRQTARSTEQKDALTKAEELTQQVSTRQAEHSAAVERGDSLEAEGKEDAENFSSELEQLRAELAAEQEGRASDASKAAADAEELNATIKRLQESASTAAETHTSEQKDALTKIEELTEQLSKWQAEHTAAVERGDSLEAKEEVDNVTSQREQLPAEFEAEQEGRASDASKAAADAEELNATIKRYIKRLLESASSAAETHSSVQKDAQTKIKELTEQVSKWQAEHSAAVERGDSLEAKGKEDAENFSSELEQLRAEFAAEQEGRASDASKAAAVAEELNATIHRLQTDLSDGDIARETLLKEATDKANNLSEQLD
;
A
#
# COMPACT_ATOMS: atom_id res chain seq x y z
N GLY A 1 -65.56 18.19 50.14
CA GLY A 1 -64.75 18.62 51.29
C GLY A 1 -64.20 19.98 50.93
N THR A 2 -64.32 21.03 51.73
CA THR A 2 -64.68 21.23 53.16
C THR A 2 -64.89 22.75 53.23
N GLU A 3 -66.11 23.27 53.41
CA GLU A 3 -66.83 23.54 54.68
C GLU A 3 -66.00 24.16 55.82
N LEU A 4 -66.51 25.31 56.30
CA LEU A 4 -66.58 25.89 57.67
C LEU A 4 -66.48 27.43 57.54
N GLU A 5 -67.55 28.22 57.67
CA GLU A 5 -68.37 28.56 58.85
C GLU A 5 -67.61 29.13 60.05
N PHE A 6 -67.98 30.37 60.43
CA PHE A 6 -68.30 30.92 61.76
C PHE A 6 -67.99 32.44 61.78
N ALA A 7 -68.60 33.34 62.55
CA ALA A 7 -69.93 33.57 63.14
C ALA A 7 -69.78 34.76 64.12
N GLY A 8 -70.89 35.42 64.44
CA GLY A 8 -71.07 36.19 65.68
C GLY A 8 -70.75 37.68 65.57
N GLY A 9 -71.52 38.62 66.11
CA GLY A 9 -72.70 38.62 66.99
C GLY A 9 -73.02 40.11 67.25
N ALA A 10 -74.27 40.56 67.13
CA ALA A 10 -75.32 40.54 68.15
C ALA A 10 -75.11 41.56 69.30
N GLY A 11 -76.12 42.41 69.51
CA GLY A 11 -76.30 43.27 70.68
C GLY A 11 -76.69 44.68 70.25
N GLY A 12 -77.86 45.23 70.54
CA GLY A 12 -78.84 44.89 71.56
C GLY A 12 -79.39 46.19 72.13
N GLU A 13 -80.71 46.31 72.13
CA GLU A 13 -81.55 47.43 72.50
C GLU A 13 -81.25 48.03 73.89
N ARG A 14 -81.52 49.34 74.04
CA ARG A 14 -82.33 49.84 75.18
C ARG A 14 -82.83 51.27 74.96
N GLN A 15 -84.16 51.37 74.80
CA GLN A 15 -84.94 52.55 75.16
C GLN A 15 -84.80 52.80 76.68
N VAL A 16 -84.68 54.06 77.07
CA VAL A 16 -85.07 54.52 78.40
C VAL A 16 -85.87 55.81 78.20
N GLU A 17 -87.19 55.68 78.33
CA GLU A 17 -88.09 56.77 78.69
C GLU A 17 -87.78 57.16 80.15
N MET A 18 -87.62 58.45 80.42
CA MET A 18 -87.79 59.02 81.75
C MET A 18 -88.58 60.31 81.60
N GLU A 19 -89.87 60.22 81.94
CA GLU A 19 -90.66 61.33 82.45
C GLU A 19 -90.09 61.74 83.82
N GLU A 20 -89.68 62.99 83.97
CA GLU A 20 -89.73 63.68 85.27
C GLU A 20 -90.23 65.11 85.06
N ASP A 21 -91.42 65.34 85.60
CA ASP A 21 -92.02 66.63 85.95
C ASP A 21 -91.20 67.32 87.06
N TRP A 22 -91.59 68.54 87.43
CA TRP A 22 -91.11 69.41 88.51
C TRP A 22 -90.11 70.51 88.14
N GLY A 23 -90.64 71.74 88.07
CA GLY A 23 -90.08 72.81 88.91
C GLY A 23 -89.55 74.06 88.20
N LYS A 24 -90.43 75.06 88.09
CA LYS A 24 -90.15 76.51 88.18
C LYS A 24 -88.82 77.01 87.56
N ALA A 25 -88.92 77.58 86.36
CA ALA A 25 -87.95 78.58 85.91
C ALA A 25 -88.01 79.82 86.85
N PRO A 26 -86.91 80.19 87.54
CA PRO A 26 -86.76 81.52 88.10
C PRO A 26 -86.62 82.51 86.95
N ARG A 27 -87.15 83.73 87.13
CA ARG A 27 -86.90 84.87 86.24
C ARG A 27 -85.38 84.99 86.01
N GLN A 28 -84.92 84.62 84.82
CA GLN A 28 -83.59 84.98 84.35
C GLN A 28 -83.70 86.31 83.63
N GLU A 29 -82.99 87.26 84.20
CA GLU A 29 -82.76 88.61 83.71
C GLU A 29 -82.23 88.62 82.27
N PRO A 30 -82.45 89.70 81.51
CA PRO A 30 -81.89 89.82 80.17
C PRO A 30 -80.36 89.69 80.24
N VAL A 31 -79.82 88.63 79.64
CA VAL A 31 -78.38 88.48 79.42
C VAL A 31 -77.92 89.72 78.61
N PRO A 32 -77.01 90.55 79.14
CA PRO A 32 -76.51 91.72 78.43
C PRO A 32 -76.00 91.34 77.04
N SER A 33 -76.31 92.14 76.01
CA SER A 33 -75.89 91.89 74.62
C SER A 33 -74.38 91.65 74.46
N ASP A 34 -73.57 92.16 75.39
CA ASP A 34 -72.12 91.99 75.44
C ASP A 34 -71.69 90.54 75.76
N ILE A 35 -72.50 89.77 76.52
CA ILE A 35 -72.23 88.35 76.86
C ILE A 35 -72.60 87.43 75.68
N LEU A 36 -73.66 87.76 74.94
CA LEU A 36 -74.03 87.03 73.73
C LEU A 36 -72.98 87.25 72.63
N LEU A 37 -72.48 88.49 72.47
CA LEU A 37 -71.40 88.80 71.53
C LEU A 37 -70.09 88.11 71.91
N ALA A 38 -69.75 88.05 73.20
CA ALA A 38 -68.57 87.35 73.72
C ALA A 38 -68.66 85.83 73.52
N ARG A 39 -69.84 85.22 73.69
CA ARG A 39 -70.09 83.80 73.42
C ARG A 39 -69.99 83.49 71.93
N GLU A 40 -70.50 84.36 71.07
CA GLU A 40 -70.43 84.20 69.62
C GLU A 40 -68.99 84.33 69.10
N THR A 41 -68.22 85.28 69.65
CA THR A 41 -66.77 85.38 69.35
C THR A 41 -65.99 84.18 69.87
N LEU A 42 -66.27 83.68 71.08
CA LEU A 42 -65.64 82.46 71.61
C LEU A 42 -65.97 81.22 70.77
N LEU A 43 -67.24 81.03 70.37
CA LEU A 43 -67.64 79.93 69.49
C LEU A 43 -66.99 80.05 68.10
N THR A 44 -66.81 81.26 67.59
CA THR A 44 -66.10 81.51 66.32
C THR A 44 -64.60 81.21 66.44
N VAL A 45 -63.99 81.51 67.59
CA VAL A 45 -62.58 81.18 67.89
C VAL A 45 -62.40 79.67 68.08
N ILE A 46 -63.33 79.00 68.76
CA ILE A 46 -63.33 77.54 68.93
C ILE A 46 -63.54 76.85 67.57
N ALA A 47 -64.48 77.33 66.74
CA ALA A 47 -64.70 76.80 65.39
C ALA A 47 -63.49 77.00 64.47
N ARG A 48 -62.79 78.14 64.56
CA ARG A 48 -61.51 78.35 63.86
C ARG A 48 -60.38 77.47 64.40
N ALA A 49 -60.34 77.23 65.71
CA ALA A 49 -59.35 76.36 66.33
C ALA A 49 -59.57 74.88 65.94
N ALA A 50 -60.82 74.43 65.90
CA ALA A 50 -61.24 73.13 65.41
C ALA A 50 -60.92 72.97 63.92
N ALA A 51 -61.28 73.94 63.07
CA ALA A 51 -60.93 73.92 61.65
C ALA A 51 -59.41 73.91 61.40
N ARG A 52 -58.61 74.59 62.24
CA ARG A 52 -57.13 74.52 62.21
C ARG A 52 -56.57 73.22 62.79
N ALA A 53 -57.31 72.51 63.63
CA ALA A 53 -56.93 71.19 64.13
C ALA A 53 -57.24 70.13 63.07
N ASP A 54 -58.40 70.20 62.43
CA ASP A 54 -58.79 69.34 61.31
C ASP A 54 -57.87 69.54 60.10
N ASP A 55 -57.55 70.78 59.73
CA ASP A 55 -56.58 71.08 58.64
C ASP A 55 -55.16 70.59 58.98
N ARG A 56 -54.78 70.58 60.26
CA ARG A 56 -53.49 69.98 60.70
C ARG A 56 -53.54 68.46 60.65
N GLN A 57 -54.63 67.84 61.07
CA GLN A 57 -54.80 66.39 61.03
C GLN A 57 -54.87 65.88 59.58
N GLU A 58 -55.54 66.62 58.70
CA GLU A 58 -55.61 66.30 57.28
C GLU A 58 -54.24 66.45 56.60
N ARG A 59 -53.47 67.50 56.94
CA ARG A 59 -52.07 67.62 56.49
C ARG A 59 -51.18 66.50 57.02
N GLN A 60 -51.38 66.05 58.26
CA GLN A 60 -50.66 64.89 58.80
C GLN A 60 -51.01 63.61 58.06
N ARG A 61 -52.29 63.35 57.78
CA ARG A 61 -52.72 62.20 56.97
C ARG A 61 -52.16 62.25 55.55
N GLN A 62 -52.14 63.43 54.92
CA GLN A 62 -51.55 63.62 53.61
C GLN A 62 -50.03 63.37 53.64
N GLN A 63 -49.31 63.89 54.64
CA GLN A 63 -47.88 63.62 54.81
C GLN A 63 -47.58 62.14 55.09
N GLU A 64 -48.42 61.46 55.88
CA GLU A 64 -48.29 60.02 56.12
C GLU A 64 -48.59 59.19 54.86
N ALA A 65 -49.59 59.59 54.08
CA ALA A 65 -49.91 58.95 52.80
C ALA A 65 -48.78 59.14 51.77
N GLU A 66 -48.23 60.36 51.67
CA GLU A 66 -47.07 60.65 50.81
C GLU A 66 -45.83 59.87 51.25
N ARG A 67 -45.57 59.76 52.56
CA ARG A 67 -44.45 58.95 53.08
C ARG A 67 -44.63 57.47 52.79
N LYS A 68 -45.84 56.93 52.97
CA LYS A 68 -46.14 55.52 52.61
C LYS A 68 -45.97 55.29 51.11
N GLN A 69 -46.44 56.21 50.27
CA GLN A 69 -46.27 56.10 48.83
C GLN A 69 -44.79 56.15 48.42
N GLN A 70 -44.00 57.06 49.01
CA GLN A 70 -42.56 57.13 48.78
C GLN A 70 -41.82 55.87 49.25
N GLU A 71 -42.24 55.28 50.38
CA GLU A 71 -41.68 54.03 50.89
C GLU A 71 -42.02 52.84 49.99
N GLU A 72 -43.26 52.73 49.51
CA GLU A 72 -43.67 51.72 48.54
C GLU A 72 -42.96 51.87 47.19
N GLU A 73 -42.79 53.10 46.69
CA GLU A 73 -42.02 53.38 45.48
C GLU A 73 -40.53 53.03 45.66
N ALA A 74 -39.94 53.37 46.81
CA ALA A 74 -38.56 53.01 47.14
C ALA A 74 -38.38 51.48 47.27
N GLU A 75 -39.34 50.77 47.87
CA GLU A 75 -39.34 49.32 47.92
C GLU A 75 -39.48 48.70 46.53
N GLN A 76 -40.38 49.21 45.69
CA GLN A 76 -40.50 48.74 44.31
C GLN A 76 -39.21 48.94 43.52
N ILE A 77 -38.55 50.10 43.67
CA ILE A 77 -37.25 50.36 43.03
C ILE A 77 -36.19 49.38 43.55
N ARG A 78 -36.14 49.13 44.86
CA ARG A 78 -35.22 48.13 45.45
C ARG A 78 -35.48 46.73 44.90
N ARG A 79 -36.74 46.29 44.84
CA ARG A 79 -37.13 44.98 44.27
C ARG A 79 -36.75 44.87 42.80
N LYS A 80 -37.07 45.87 41.98
CA LYS A 80 -36.68 45.91 40.56
C LYS A 80 -35.16 45.87 40.38
N LYS A 81 -34.42 46.60 41.21
CA LYS A 81 -32.95 46.60 41.17
C LYS A 81 -32.37 45.24 41.58
N SER A 82 -32.91 44.59 42.61
CA SER A 82 -32.48 43.24 43.00
C SER A 82 -32.82 42.19 41.94
N GLU A 83 -33.99 42.28 41.30
CA GLU A 83 -34.38 41.40 40.20
C GLU A 83 -33.49 41.59 38.98
N HIS A 84 -33.15 42.84 38.64
CA HIS A 84 -32.23 43.13 37.55
C HIS A 84 -30.84 42.54 37.82
N LEU A 85 -30.30 42.73 39.02
CA LEU A 85 -29.01 42.18 39.42
C LEU A 85 -29.03 40.63 39.42
N ALA A 86 -30.13 40.02 39.86
CA ALA A 86 -30.30 38.57 39.83
C ALA A 86 -30.35 38.03 38.39
N ARG A 87 -31.06 38.72 37.49
CA ARG A 87 -31.11 38.37 36.06
C ARG A 87 -29.75 38.52 35.38
N GLU A 88 -29.02 39.59 35.69
CA GLU A 88 -27.68 39.83 35.14
C GLU A 88 -26.68 38.76 35.59
N LYS A 89 -26.71 38.38 36.88
CA LYS A 89 -25.92 37.24 37.39
C LYS A 89 -26.31 35.91 36.75
N ALA A 90 -27.61 35.66 36.57
CA ALA A 90 -28.11 34.44 35.93
C ALA A 90 -27.68 34.35 34.46
N LEU A 91 -27.66 35.47 33.73
CA LEU A 91 -27.14 35.54 32.35
C LEU A 91 -25.64 35.27 32.31
N ALA A 92 -24.86 35.86 33.21
CA ALA A 92 -23.41 35.60 33.27
C ALA A 92 -23.11 34.11 33.57
N LEU A 93 -23.85 33.48 34.48
CA LEU A 93 -23.75 32.04 34.77
C LEU A 93 -24.16 31.18 33.56
N ALA A 94 -25.21 31.56 32.84
CA ALA A 94 -25.63 30.84 31.64
C ALA A 94 -24.56 30.90 30.54
N ASP A 95 -23.96 32.07 30.30
CA ASP A 95 -22.85 32.25 29.37
C ASP A 95 -21.62 31.41 29.75
N ASP A 96 -21.27 31.36 31.05
CA ASP A 96 -20.15 30.55 31.53
C ASP A 96 -20.40 29.05 31.37
N VAL A 97 -21.61 28.58 31.69
CA VAL A 97 -22.00 27.18 31.46
C VAL A 97 -21.94 26.84 29.97
N GLN A 98 -22.41 27.74 29.10
CA GLN A 98 -22.38 27.55 27.65
C GLN A 98 -20.94 27.51 27.11
N ARG A 99 -20.03 28.32 27.64
CA ARG A 99 -18.60 28.26 27.31
C ARG A 99 -17.96 26.96 27.79
N GLN A 100 -18.28 26.50 28.99
CA GLN A 100 -17.77 25.23 29.52
C GLN A 100 -18.26 24.04 28.69
N THR A 101 -19.51 24.02 28.26
CA THR A 101 -20.03 22.94 27.41
C THR A 101 -19.36 22.93 26.04
N ALA A 102 -19.18 24.09 25.41
CA ALA A 102 -18.47 24.21 24.13
C ALA A 102 -17.01 23.73 24.22
N ARG A 103 -16.26 24.16 25.25
CA ARG A 103 -14.88 23.69 25.48
C ARG A 103 -14.81 22.20 25.81
N SER A 104 -15.82 21.65 26.49
CA SER A 104 -15.91 20.21 26.79
C SER A 104 -16.17 19.38 25.55
N THR A 105 -16.99 19.86 24.61
CA THR A 105 -17.18 19.21 23.31
C THR A 105 -15.91 19.28 22.46
N GLU A 106 -15.26 20.43 22.37
CA GLU A 106 -13.99 20.59 21.64
C GLU A 106 -12.90 19.64 22.17
N GLN A 107 -12.80 19.47 23.49
CA GLN A 107 -11.84 18.55 24.09
C GLN A 107 -12.12 17.08 23.73
N LYS A 108 -13.40 16.67 23.67
CA LYS A 108 -13.78 15.32 23.25
C LYS A 108 -13.47 15.09 21.78
N ASP A 109 -13.72 16.08 20.94
CA ASP A 109 -13.43 16.00 19.51
C ASP A 109 -11.92 15.93 19.26
N ALA A 110 -11.12 16.71 19.99
CA ALA A 110 -9.66 16.66 19.94
C ALA A 110 -9.09 15.30 20.40
N LEU A 111 -9.65 14.72 21.47
CA LEU A 111 -9.28 13.38 21.93
C LEU A 111 -9.61 12.31 20.89
N THR A 112 -10.81 12.37 20.32
CA THR A 112 -11.24 11.43 19.27
C THR A 112 -10.32 11.54 18.05
N LYS A 113 -9.99 12.76 17.61
CA LYS A 113 -9.05 12.99 16.50
C LYS A 113 -7.65 12.46 16.83
N ALA A 114 -7.15 12.64 18.05
CA ALA A 114 -5.85 12.12 18.46
C ALA A 114 -5.81 10.57 18.47
N GLU A 115 -6.91 9.94 18.89
CA GLU A 115 -7.07 8.47 18.84
C GLU A 115 -7.10 7.98 17.38
N GLU A 116 -7.87 8.64 16.50
CA GLU A 116 -7.91 8.32 15.07
C GLU A 116 -6.54 8.46 14.40
N LEU A 117 -5.81 9.55 14.66
CA LEU A 117 -4.46 9.76 14.14
C LEU A 117 -3.49 8.68 14.64
N THR A 118 -3.57 8.33 15.92
CA THR A 118 -2.76 7.25 16.51
C THR A 118 -3.05 5.91 15.82
N GLN A 119 -4.32 5.62 15.56
CA GLN A 119 -4.71 4.40 14.87
C GLN A 119 -4.26 4.39 13.41
N GLN A 120 -4.35 5.52 12.70
CA GLN A 120 -3.84 5.65 11.34
C GLN A 120 -2.33 5.43 11.28
N VAL A 121 -1.55 6.04 12.19
CA VAL A 121 -0.11 5.81 12.29
C VAL A 121 0.22 4.34 12.52
N SER A 122 -0.49 3.67 13.43
CA SER A 122 -0.27 2.24 13.70
C SER A 122 -0.58 1.35 12.49
N THR A 123 -1.65 1.67 11.76
CA THR A 123 -2.05 0.94 10.54
C THR A 123 -1.01 1.13 9.45
N ARG A 124 -0.54 2.36 9.23
CA ARG A 124 0.52 2.68 8.27
C ARG A 124 1.85 2.01 8.60
N GLN A 125 2.23 1.94 9.88
CA GLN A 125 3.43 1.22 10.31
C GLN A 125 3.32 -0.28 10.02
N ALA A 126 2.14 -0.88 10.22
CA ALA A 126 1.89 -2.28 9.87
C ALA A 126 1.94 -2.49 8.34
N GLU A 127 1.30 -1.62 7.56
CA GLU A 127 1.36 -1.65 6.09
C GLU A 127 2.80 -1.51 5.57
N HIS A 128 3.58 -0.59 6.13
CA HIS A 128 4.99 -0.39 5.77
C HIS A 128 5.81 -1.64 6.08
N SER A 129 5.65 -2.22 7.27
CA SER A 129 6.39 -3.44 7.65
C SER A 129 6.07 -4.61 6.71
N ALA A 130 4.79 -4.81 6.37
CA ALA A 130 4.38 -5.83 5.41
C ALA A 130 4.88 -5.55 3.98
N ALA A 131 4.96 -4.28 3.58
CA ALA A 131 5.51 -3.90 2.28
C ALA A 131 7.02 -4.17 2.19
N VAL A 132 7.77 -3.89 3.27
CA VAL A 132 9.20 -4.21 3.36
C VAL A 132 9.43 -5.71 3.27
N GLU A 133 8.73 -6.53 4.05
CA GLU A 133 8.86 -8.00 4.00
C GLU A 133 8.55 -8.58 2.61
N ARG A 134 7.56 -8.00 1.92
CA ARG A 134 7.23 -8.38 0.54
C ARG A 134 8.33 -7.93 -0.44
N GLY A 135 8.91 -6.75 -0.24
CA GLY A 135 10.05 -6.24 -1.00
C GLY A 135 11.25 -7.18 -0.88
N ASP A 136 11.63 -7.53 0.35
CA ASP A 136 12.74 -8.45 0.64
C ASP A 136 12.50 -9.84 0.02
N SER A 137 11.27 -10.34 0.09
CA SER A 137 10.89 -11.62 -0.52
C SER A 137 11.02 -11.58 -2.05
N LEU A 138 10.56 -10.50 -2.69
CA LEU A 138 10.66 -10.32 -4.14
C LEU A 138 12.11 -10.11 -4.59
N GLU A 139 12.94 -9.44 -3.79
CA GLU A 139 14.37 -9.30 -4.08
C GLU A 139 15.08 -10.66 -3.99
N ALA A 140 14.74 -11.48 -2.99
CA ALA A 140 15.29 -12.82 -2.84
C ALA A 140 14.88 -13.74 -4.00
N GLU A 141 13.59 -13.81 -4.32
CA GLU A 141 13.06 -14.55 -5.47
C GLU A 141 13.72 -14.07 -6.78
N GLY A 142 13.90 -12.76 -6.90
CA GLY A 142 14.60 -12.14 -8.01
C GLY A 142 16.06 -12.54 -8.19
N LYS A 143 16.81 -12.60 -7.09
CA LYS A 143 18.21 -13.07 -7.12
C LYS A 143 18.29 -14.54 -7.50
N GLU A 144 17.40 -15.37 -6.94
CA GLU A 144 17.33 -16.80 -7.27
C GLU A 144 17.03 -17.01 -8.76
N ASP A 145 16.02 -16.34 -9.30
CA ASP A 145 15.69 -16.40 -10.73
C ASP A 145 16.84 -15.91 -11.61
N ALA A 146 17.50 -14.79 -11.25
CA ALA A 146 18.65 -14.29 -11.98
C ALA A 146 19.83 -15.25 -11.98
N GLU A 147 20.11 -15.91 -10.84
CA GLU A 147 21.14 -16.94 -10.73
C GLU A 147 20.80 -18.18 -11.56
N ASN A 148 19.54 -18.61 -11.55
CA ASN A 148 19.05 -19.73 -12.35
C ASN A 148 19.17 -19.43 -13.85
N PHE A 149 18.69 -18.27 -14.32
CA PHE A 149 18.81 -17.88 -15.73
C PHE A 149 20.26 -17.70 -16.16
N SER A 150 21.12 -17.15 -15.30
CA SER A 150 22.55 -17.03 -15.59
C SER A 150 23.20 -18.41 -15.74
N SER A 151 22.85 -19.35 -14.86
CA SER A 151 23.37 -20.73 -14.90
C SER A 151 22.91 -21.46 -16.16
N GLU A 152 21.62 -21.36 -16.52
CA GLU A 152 21.09 -21.94 -17.76
C GLU A 152 21.75 -21.33 -19.01
N LEU A 153 21.97 -20.01 -19.03
CA LEU A 153 22.66 -19.35 -20.13
C LEU A 153 24.12 -19.80 -20.27
N GLU A 154 24.82 -19.96 -19.16
CA GLU A 154 26.21 -20.42 -19.17
C GLU A 154 26.30 -21.89 -19.62
N GLN A 155 25.39 -22.74 -19.16
CA GLN A 155 25.26 -24.11 -19.63
C GLN A 155 25.02 -24.19 -21.14
N LEU A 156 24.03 -23.45 -21.66
CA LEU A 156 23.73 -23.43 -23.11
C LEU A 156 24.91 -22.91 -23.94
N ARG A 157 25.68 -21.94 -23.43
CA ARG A 157 26.90 -21.46 -24.09
C ARG A 157 27.99 -22.53 -24.13
N ALA A 158 28.18 -23.26 -23.04
CA ALA A 158 29.14 -24.36 -22.96
C ALA A 158 28.77 -25.51 -23.91
N GLU A 159 27.49 -25.89 -23.94
CA GLU A 159 26.98 -26.92 -24.86
C GLU A 159 27.15 -26.51 -26.33
N LEU A 160 26.84 -25.26 -26.68
CA LEU A 160 27.05 -24.74 -28.03
C LEU A 160 28.53 -24.75 -28.43
N ALA A 161 29.44 -24.40 -27.50
CA ALA A 161 30.88 -24.40 -27.75
C ALA A 161 31.42 -25.82 -27.97
N ALA A 162 31.02 -26.77 -27.10
CA ALA A 162 31.40 -28.17 -27.22
C ALA A 162 30.89 -28.80 -28.53
N GLU A 163 29.66 -28.48 -28.92
CA GLU A 163 29.08 -28.89 -30.20
C GLU A 163 29.86 -28.33 -31.39
N GLN A 164 30.27 -27.05 -31.35
CA GLN A 164 31.09 -26.44 -32.40
C GLN A 164 32.48 -27.09 -32.53
N GLU A 165 33.11 -27.42 -31.39
CA GLU A 165 34.39 -28.11 -31.37
C GLU A 165 34.28 -29.54 -31.90
N GLY A 166 33.23 -30.27 -31.50
CA GLY A 166 32.90 -31.59 -32.04
C GLY A 166 32.75 -31.57 -33.56
N ARG A 167 32.05 -30.57 -34.12
CA ARG A 167 31.92 -30.41 -35.58
C ARG A 167 33.23 -30.13 -36.28
N ALA A 168 34.10 -29.31 -35.69
CA ALA A 168 35.41 -29.05 -36.27
C ALA A 168 36.23 -30.35 -36.38
N SER A 169 36.16 -31.19 -35.34
CA SER A 169 36.79 -32.52 -35.32
C SER A 169 36.18 -33.46 -36.38
N ASP A 170 34.85 -33.59 -36.42
CA ASP A 170 34.16 -34.48 -37.37
C ASP A 170 34.39 -34.05 -38.82
N ALA A 171 34.37 -32.74 -39.11
CA ALA A 171 34.69 -32.22 -40.43
C ALA A 171 36.14 -32.50 -40.83
N SER A 172 37.08 -32.37 -39.89
CA SER A 172 38.48 -32.72 -40.13
C SER A 172 38.66 -34.21 -40.41
N LYS A 173 37.93 -35.07 -39.70
CA LYS A 173 37.99 -36.52 -39.91
C LYS A 173 37.40 -36.93 -41.25
N ALA A 174 36.23 -36.39 -41.61
CA ALA A 174 35.62 -36.64 -42.91
C ALA A 174 36.51 -36.16 -44.08
N ALA A 175 37.22 -35.04 -43.91
CA ALA A 175 38.19 -34.57 -44.89
C ALA A 175 39.37 -35.55 -45.04
N ALA A 176 39.91 -36.06 -43.93
CA ALA A 176 40.98 -37.06 -43.94
C ALA A 176 40.54 -38.37 -44.61
N ASP A 177 39.35 -38.88 -44.28
CA ASP A 177 38.79 -40.09 -44.86
C ASP A 177 38.56 -39.93 -46.39
N ALA A 178 38.15 -38.73 -46.83
CA ALA A 178 37.99 -38.41 -48.25
C ALA A 178 39.34 -38.37 -48.99
N GLU A 179 40.40 -37.85 -48.37
CA GLU A 179 41.76 -37.89 -48.92
C GLU A 179 42.28 -39.33 -49.04
N GLU A 180 42.07 -40.17 -48.03
CA GLU A 180 42.48 -41.58 -48.05
C GLU A 180 41.75 -42.38 -49.14
N LEU A 181 40.45 -42.18 -49.29
CA LEU A 181 39.65 -42.79 -50.37
C LEU A 181 40.17 -42.38 -51.74
N ASN A 182 40.44 -41.09 -51.96
CA ASN A 182 40.98 -40.60 -53.23
C ASN A 182 42.38 -41.16 -53.53
N ALA A 183 43.25 -41.26 -52.52
CA ALA A 183 44.57 -41.88 -52.66
C ALA A 183 44.46 -43.37 -53.03
N THR A 184 43.50 -44.08 -52.44
CA THR A 184 43.26 -45.50 -52.72
C THR A 184 42.73 -45.71 -54.15
N ILE A 185 41.77 -44.88 -54.58
CA ILE A 185 41.28 -44.89 -55.97
C ILE A 185 42.43 -44.66 -56.94
N LYS A 186 43.30 -43.68 -56.67
CA LYS A 186 44.45 -43.38 -57.53
C LYS A 186 45.44 -44.55 -57.61
N ARG A 187 45.79 -45.20 -56.49
CA ARG A 187 46.64 -46.41 -56.50
C ARG A 187 46.04 -47.55 -57.30
N LEU A 188 44.73 -47.79 -57.17
CA LEU A 188 44.05 -48.85 -57.93
C LEU A 188 44.10 -48.55 -59.44
N GLN A 189 43.89 -47.29 -59.83
CA GLN A 189 44.03 -46.86 -61.23
C GLN A 189 45.46 -47.05 -61.75
N GLU A 190 46.47 -46.65 -60.99
CA GLU A 190 47.88 -46.86 -61.35
C GLU A 190 48.21 -48.35 -61.48
N SER A 191 47.74 -49.20 -60.56
CA SER A 191 47.97 -50.66 -60.64
C SER A 191 47.31 -51.28 -61.87
N ALA A 192 46.09 -50.84 -62.21
CA ALA A 192 45.35 -51.33 -63.36
C ALA A 192 46.06 -50.92 -64.67
N SER A 193 46.58 -49.69 -64.75
CA SER A 193 47.39 -49.24 -65.88
C SER A 193 48.68 -50.05 -66.03
N THR A 194 49.43 -50.29 -64.94
CA THR A 194 50.66 -51.10 -65.02
C THR A 194 50.38 -52.54 -65.45
N ALA A 195 49.28 -53.14 -64.97
CA ALA A 195 48.88 -54.50 -65.35
C ALA A 195 48.51 -54.58 -66.85
N ALA A 196 47.86 -53.56 -67.39
CA ALA A 196 47.54 -53.47 -68.81
C ALA A 196 48.80 -53.31 -69.68
N GLU A 197 49.79 -52.54 -69.23
CA GLU A 197 51.07 -52.37 -69.94
C GLU A 197 51.88 -53.67 -69.99
N THR A 198 52.02 -54.38 -68.86
CA THR A 198 52.69 -55.70 -68.82
C THR A 198 52.01 -56.73 -69.73
N HIS A 199 50.68 -56.70 -69.80
CA HIS A 199 49.91 -57.58 -70.70
C HIS A 199 50.29 -57.35 -72.18
N THR A 200 50.41 -56.09 -72.61
CA THR A 200 50.75 -55.79 -74.01
C THR A 200 52.18 -56.21 -74.39
N SER A 201 53.12 -56.17 -73.44
CA SER A 201 54.49 -56.62 -73.71
C SER A 201 54.57 -58.15 -73.78
N GLU A 202 53.95 -58.86 -72.84
CA GLU A 202 53.96 -60.33 -72.83
C GLU A 202 53.28 -60.93 -74.07
N GLN A 203 52.17 -60.33 -74.52
CA GLN A 203 51.49 -60.75 -75.75
C GLN A 203 52.37 -60.58 -76.99
N LYS A 204 53.15 -59.48 -77.04
CA LYS A 204 54.06 -59.21 -78.14
C LYS A 204 55.23 -60.20 -78.16
N ASP A 205 55.81 -60.50 -77.00
CA ASP A 205 56.91 -61.45 -76.89
C ASP A 205 56.48 -62.87 -77.30
N ALA A 206 55.28 -63.29 -76.89
CA ALA A 206 54.70 -64.59 -77.28
C ALA A 206 54.45 -64.69 -78.81
N LEU A 207 53.88 -63.65 -79.42
CA LEU A 207 53.68 -63.61 -80.87
C LEU A 207 55.00 -63.67 -81.64
N THR A 208 56.01 -62.95 -81.17
CA THR A 208 57.35 -62.96 -81.77
C THR A 208 57.96 -64.37 -81.70
N LYS A 209 57.74 -65.10 -80.59
CA LYS A 209 58.23 -66.47 -80.44
C LYS A 209 57.52 -67.47 -81.36
N ILE A 210 56.22 -67.29 -81.58
CA ILE A 210 55.43 -68.10 -82.53
C ILE A 210 55.94 -67.89 -83.96
N GLU A 211 56.22 -66.64 -84.35
CA GLU A 211 56.81 -66.33 -85.66
C GLU A 211 58.19 -66.97 -85.82
N GLU A 212 59.07 -66.86 -84.82
CA GLU A 212 60.41 -67.47 -84.84
C GLU A 212 60.35 -68.99 -85.05
N LEU A 213 59.49 -69.70 -84.30
CA LEU A 213 59.32 -71.14 -84.44
C LEU A 213 58.70 -71.54 -85.79
N THR A 214 57.85 -70.68 -86.35
CA THR A 214 57.25 -70.90 -87.68
C THR A 214 58.28 -70.78 -88.80
N GLU A 215 59.21 -69.82 -88.70
CA GLU A 215 60.35 -69.72 -89.62
C GLU A 215 61.30 -70.91 -89.50
N GLN A 216 61.62 -71.34 -88.26
CA GLN A 216 62.47 -72.51 -88.04
C GLN A 216 61.85 -73.78 -88.64
N LEU A 217 60.54 -74.01 -88.44
CA LEU A 217 59.82 -75.14 -89.02
C LEU A 217 59.85 -75.09 -90.55
N SER A 218 59.63 -73.91 -91.15
CA SER A 218 59.64 -73.74 -92.61
C SER A 218 61.02 -74.04 -93.20
N LYS A 219 62.09 -73.58 -92.52
CA LYS A 219 63.47 -73.89 -92.90
C LYS A 219 63.76 -75.39 -92.81
N TRP A 220 63.38 -76.02 -91.70
CA TRP A 220 63.57 -77.46 -91.50
C TRP A 220 62.74 -78.30 -92.47
N GLN A 221 61.51 -77.89 -92.81
CA GLN A 221 60.69 -78.55 -93.83
C GLN A 221 61.33 -78.46 -95.22
N ALA A 222 61.90 -77.31 -95.58
CA ALA A 222 62.63 -77.15 -96.83
C ALA A 222 63.90 -78.02 -96.86
N GLU A 223 64.65 -78.07 -95.76
CA GLU A 223 65.84 -78.92 -95.60
C GLU A 223 65.49 -80.42 -95.62
N HIS A 224 64.41 -80.82 -94.95
CA HIS A 224 63.89 -82.19 -94.98
C HIS A 224 63.43 -82.57 -96.39
N THR A 225 62.71 -81.68 -97.11
CA THR A 225 62.31 -81.92 -98.50
C THR A 225 63.53 -82.13 -99.40
N ALA A 226 64.56 -81.29 -99.23
CA ALA A 226 65.83 -81.43 -99.94
C ALA A 226 66.64 -82.68 -99.53
N ALA A 227 66.53 -83.17 -98.29
CA ALA A 227 67.18 -84.40 -97.83
C ALA A 227 66.45 -85.67 -98.28
N VAL A 228 65.11 -85.65 -98.32
CA VAL A 228 64.27 -86.71 -98.89
C VAL A 228 64.54 -86.87 -100.39
N GLU A 229 64.74 -85.77 -101.13
CA GLU A 229 65.16 -85.81 -102.54
C GLU A 229 66.58 -86.39 -102.73
N ARG A 230 67.45 -86.38 -101.71
CA ARG A 230 68.80 -86.98 -101.73
C ARG A 230 68.88 -88.42 -101.21
N GLY A 231 67.86 -88.90 -100.48
CA GLY A 231 67.75 -90.29 -100.02
C GLY A 231 68.35 -90.61 -98.64
N ASP A 232 68.67 -89.61 -97.80
CA ASP A 232 69.39 -89.77 -96.52
C ASP A 232 68.48 -89.78 -95.26
N SER A 233 67.26 -90.32 -95.33
CA SER A 233 66.25 -90.08 -94.28
C SER A 233 66.16 -91.16 -93.22
N LEU A 234 66.60 -90.85 -91.98
CA LEU A 234 65.99 -91.38 -90.76
C LEU A 234 66.23 -90.47 -89.53
N GLU A 235 67.40 -89.83 -89.38
CA GLU A 235 67.74 -89.03 -88.18
C GLU A 235 67.04 -87.66 -88.13
N ALA A 236 66.85 -86.99 -89.28
CA ALA A 236 66.13 -85.70 -89.34
C ALA A 236 64.62 -85.82 -89.09
N LYS A 237 64.05 -87.04 -89.13
CA LYS A 237 62.60 -87.24 -89.02
C LYS A 237 62.13 -87.13 -87.57
N GLU A 238 62.93 -87.61 -86.62
CA GLU A 238 62.60 -87.58 -85.19
C GLU A 238 62.65 -86.15 -84.63
N GLU A 239 63.60 -85.32 -85.08
CA GLU A 239 63.65 -83.89 -84.75
C GLU A 239 62.53 -83.08 -85.44
N VAL A 240 62.19 -83.39 -86.70
CA VAL A 240 61.04 -82.78 -87.39
C VAL A 240 59.73 -83.15 -86.68
N ASP A 241 59.53 -84.40 -86.29
CA ASP A 241 58.31 -84.84 -85.60
C ASP A 241 58.20 -84.20 -84.19
N ASN A 242 59.33 -84.00 -83.49
CA ASN A 242 59.36 -83.31 -82.20
C ASN A 242 59.07 -81.80 -82.34
N VAL A 243 59.71 -81.10 -83.27
CA VAL A 243 59.44 -79.67 -83.53
C VAL A 243 58.02 -79.47 -84.06
N THR A 244 57.52 -80.38 -84.89
CA THR A 244 56.14 -80.36 -85.37
C THR A 244 55.15 -80.57 -84.23
N SER A 245 55.42 -81.52 -83.32
CA SER A 245 54.59 -81.73 -82.13
C SER A 245 54.57 -80.53 -81.20
N GLN A 246 55.74 -79.91 -80.93
CA GLN A 246 55.81 -78.67 -80.14
C GLN A 246 55.05 -77.52 -80.81
N ARG A 247 55.16 -77.41 -82.14
CA ARG A 247 54.48 -76.39 -82.95
C ARG A 247 52.97 -76.64 -83.07
N GLU A 248 52.48 -77.86 -82.93
CA GLU A 248 51.04 -78.18 -82.88
C GLU A 248 50.47 -78.03 -81.48
N GLN A 249 51.27 -78.26 -80.43
CA GLN A 249 50.87 -78.07 -79.03
C GLN A 249 50.83 -76.60 -78.61
N LEU A 250 51.83 -75.78 -79.01
CA LEU A 250 51.92 -74.37 -78.64
C LEU A 250 50.69 -73.52 -79.03
N PRO A 251 50.06 -73.67 -80.21
CA PRO A 251 48.83 -72.96 -80.56
C PRO A 251 47.66 -73.35 -79.67
N ALA A 252 47.52 -74.64 -79.34
CA ALA A 252 46.46 -75.12 -78.47
C ALA A 252 46.66 -74.67 -77.01
N GLU A 253 47.89 -74.68 -76.52
CA GLU A 253 48.24 -74.13 -75.20
C GLU A 253 48.07 -72.61 -75.17
N PHE A 254 48.44 -71.89 -76.23
CA PHE A 254 48.24 -70.44 -76.35
C PHE A 254 46.76 -70.06 -76.43
N GLU A 255 45.93 -70.81 -77.17
CA GLU A 255 44.48 -70.62 -77.19
C GLU A 255 43.85 -70.91 -75.83
N ALA A 256 44.25 -72.00 -75.16
CA ALA A 256 43.74 -72.34 -73.83
C ALA A 256 44.17 -71.30 -72.77
N GLU A 257 45.40 -70.80 -72.83
CA GLU A 257 45.90 -69.74 -71.96
C GLU A 257 45.20 -68.41 -72.27
N GLN A 258 44.94 -68.08 -73.54
CA GLN A 258 44.13 -66.92 -73.94
C GLN A 258 42.70 -67.01 -73.41
N GLU A 259 42.04 -68.15 -73.54
CA GLU A 259 40.68 -68.35 -73.08
C GLU A 259 40.59 -68.32 -71.54
N GLY A 260 41.53 -68.96 -70.85
CA GLY A 260 41.67 -68.90 -69.39
C GLY A 260 41.87 -67.46 -68.89
N ARG A 261 42.79 -66.72 -69.50
CA ARG A 261 43.05 -65.32 -69.13
C ARG A 261 41.93 -64.37 -69.54
N ALA A 262 41.22 -64.63 -70.64
CA ALA A 262 40.02 -63.87 -71.01
C ALA A 262 38.91 -64.08 -69.97
N SER A 263 38.78 -65.29 -69.43
CA SER A 263 37.89 -65.58 -68.30
C SER A 263 38.30 -64.81 -67.04
N ASP A 264 39.60 -64.84 -66.68
CA ASP A 264 40.12 -64.13 -65.51
C ASP A 264 40.00 -62.60 -65.66
N ALA A 265 40.26 -62.04 -66.84
CA ALA A 265 40.11 -60.62 -67.13
C ALA A 265 38.64 -60.19 -67.08
N SER A 266 37.72 -61.00 -67.61
CA SER A 266 36.28 -60.78 -67.52
C SER A 266 35.81 -60.78 -66.07
N LYS A 267 36.33 -61.71 -65.25
CA LYS A 267 36.03 -61.80 -63.83
C LYS A 267 36.58 -60.61 -63.04
N ALA A 268 37.82 -60.20 -63.29
CA ALA A 268 38.43 -59.02 -62.67
C ALA A 268 37.70 -57.72 -63.06
N ALA A 269 37.22 -57.61 -64.31
CA ALA A 269 36.42 -56.48 -64.76
C ALA A 269 35.04 -56.44 -64.06
N ALA A 270 34.38 -57.59 -63.90
CA ALA A 270 33.13 -57.70 -63.15
C ALA A 270 33.31 -57.33 -61.66
N ASP A 271 34.37 -57.85 -61.02
CA ASP A 271 34.71 -57.52 -59.62
C ASP A 271 35.02 -56.02 -59.46
N ALA A 272 35.70 -55.40 -60.43
CA ALA A 272 35.98 -53.97 -60.43
C ALA A 272 34.71 -53.12 -60.60
N GLU A 273 33.77 -53.54 -61.46
CA GLU A 273 32.46 -52.89 -61.57
C GLU A 273 31.63 -53.01 -60.29
N GLU A 274 31.63 -54.19 -59.66
CA GLU A 274 30.93 -54.40 -58.38
C GLU A 274 31.53 -53.54 -57.26
N LEU A 275 32.87 -53.48 -57.18
CA LEU A 275 33.56 -52.62 -56.21
C LEU A 275 33.23 -51.14 -56.45
N ASN A 276 33.26 -50.67 -57.70
CA ASN A 276 32.93 -49.29 -58.05
C ASN A 276 31.46 -48.95 -57.73
N ALA A 277 30.53 -49.88 -57.99
CA ALA A 277 29.13 -49.73 -57.60
C ALA A 277 28.96 -49.65 -56.07
N THR A 278 29.74 -50.44 -55.33
CA THR A 278 29.73 -50.44 -53.86
C THR A 278 30.27 -49.13 -53.29
N ILE A 279 31.39 -48.65 -53.84
CA ILE A 279 31.97 -47.33 -53.48
C ILE A 279 30.96 -46.21 -53.74
N LYS A 280 30.31 -46.18 -54.92
CA LYS A 280 29.28 -45.18 -55.23
C LYS A 280 28.10 -45.23 -54.26
N ARG A 281 27.63 -46.43 -53.88
CA ARG A 281 26.57 -46.57 -52.86
C ARG A 281 27.03 -46.04 -51.51
N TYR A 282 28.26 -46.34 -51.10
CA TYR A 282 28.81 -45.89 -49.82
C TYR A 282 28.93 -44.36 -49.76
N ILE A 283 29.49 -43.74 -50.81
CA ILE A 283 29.57 -42.27 -50.94
C ILE A 283 28.19 -41.64 -50.86
N LYS A 284 27.21 -42.19 -51.59
CA LYS A 284 25.84 -41.68 -51.55
C LYS A 284 25.24 -41.73 -50.15
N ARG A 285 25.41 -42.85 -49.44
CA ARG A 285 24.91 -43.04 -48.07
C ARG A 285 25.56 -42.08 -47.07
N LEU A 286 26.86 -41.84 -47.21
CA LEU A 286 27.61 -40.86 -46.42
C LEU A 286 27.07 -39.44 -46.64
N LEU A 287 26.84 -39.05 -47.90
CA LEU A 287 26.29 -37.74 -48.24
C LEU A 287 24.86 -37.55 -47.72
N GLU A 288 23.99 -38.56 -47.86
CA GLU A 288 22.62 -38.52 -47.31
C GLU A 288 22.64 -38.42 -45.78
N SER A 289 23.51 -39.16 -45.10
CA SER A 289 23.66 -39.10 -43.64
C SER A 289 24.19 -37.74 -43.18
N ALA A 290 25.19 -37.19 -43.87
CA ALA A 290 25.74 -35.87 -43.56
C ALA A 290 24.71 -34.75 -43.76
N SER A 291 23.90 -34.84 -44.83
CA SER A 291 22.82 -33.89 -45.11
C SER A 291 21.73 -33.94 -44.03
N SER A 292 21.27 -35.14 -43.66
CA SER A 292 20.25 -35.31 -42.63
C SER A 292 20.72 -34.84 -41.25
N ALA A 293 21.99 -35.11 -40.90
CA ALA A 293 22.60 -34.58 -39.70
C ALA A 293 22.64 -33.04 -39.74
N ALA A 294 23.11 -32.44 -40.84
CA ALA A 294 23.18 -30.98 -40.98
C ALA A 294 21.81 -30.30 -40.82
N GLU A 295 20.74 -30.89 -41.37
CA GLU A 295 19.37 -30.37 -41.23
C GLU A 295 18.88 -30.43 -39.77
N THR A 296 19.04 -31.58 -39.12
CA THR A 296 18.63 -31.78 -37.71
C THR A 296 19.41 -30.86 -36.78
N HIS A 297 20.70 -30.68 -37.03
CA HIS A 297 21.54 -29.75 -36.27
C HIS A 297 21.19 -28.29 -36.53
N SER A 298 20.83 -27.92 -37.76
CA SER A 298 20.38 -26.56 -38.08
C SER A 298 19.07 -26.21 -37.36
N SER A 299 18.15 -27.16 -37.20
CA SER A 299 16.92 -26.92 -36.42
C SER A 299 17.24 -26.75 -34.94
N VAL A 300 18.05 -27.64 -34.35
CA VAL A 300 18.45 -27.56 -32.93
C VAL A 300 19.18 -26.24 -32.62
N GLN A 301 20.10 -25.81 -33.50
CA GLN A 301 20.80 -24.54 -33.34
C GLN A 301 19.84 -23.34 -33.37
N LYS A 302 18.84 -23.38 -34.25
CA LYS A 302 17.85 -22.31 -34.37
C LYS A 302 16.92 -22.27 -33.16
N ASP A 303 16.53 -23.42 -32.63
CA ASP A 303 15.72 -23.53 -31.43
C ASP A 303 16.49 -23.02 -30.20
N ALA A 304 17.75 -23.42 -30.05
CA ALA A 304 18.63 -22.91 -28.98
C ALA A 304 18.83 -21.38 -29.07
N GLN A 305 19.07 -20.84 -30.27
CA GLN A 305 19.16 -19.39 -30.47
C GLN A 305 17.86 -18.65 -30.13
N THR A 306 16.71 -19.26 -30.46
CA THR A 306 15.40 -18.70 -30.12
C THR A 306 15.21 -18.70 -28.61
N LYS A 307 15.58 -19.78 -27.93
CA LYS A 307 15.48 -19.88 -26.47
C LYS A 307 16.40 -18.90 -25.75
N ILE A 308 17.64 -18.74 -26.22
CA ILE A 308 18.58 -17.74 -25.69
C ILE A 308 18.00 -16.33 -25.82
N LYS A 309 17.39 -15.99 -26.97
CA LYS A 309 16.73 -14.69 -27.14
C LYS A 309 15.57 -14.49 -26.19
N GLU A 310 14.70 -15.50 -26.06
CA GLU A 310 13.55 -15.47 -25.15
C GLU A 310 14.01 -15.26 -23.69
N LEU A 311 15.00 -16.02 -23.21
CA LEU A 311 15.54 -15.86 -21.86
C LEU A 311 16.18 -14.49 -21.67
N THR A 312 16.88 -13.97 -22.67
CA THR A 312 17.47 -12.62 -22.64
C THR A 312 16.40 -11.54 -22.52
N GLU A 313 15.29 -11.68 -23.25
CA GLU A 313 14.14 -10.76 -23.15
C GLU A 313 13.45 -10.86 -21.78
N GLN A 314 13.31 -12.06 -21.22
CA GLN A 314 12.74 -12.26 -19.88
C GLN A 314 13.61 -11.61 -18.79
N VAL A 315 14.93 -11.81 -18.82
CA VAL A 315 15.86 -11.15 -17.89
C VAL A 315 15.79 -9.63 -18.03
N SER A 316 15.71 -9.10 -19.25
CA SER A 316 15.59 -7.66 -19.48
C SER A 316 14.29 -7.09 -18.95
N LYS A 317 13.17 -7.81 -19.15
CA LYS A 317 11.86 -7.44 -18.62
C LYS A 317 11.88 -7.45 -17.09
N TRP A 318 12.44 -8.50 -16.49
CA TRP A 318 12.54 -8.65 -15.05
C TRP A 318 13.39 -7.54 -14.42
N GLN A 319 14.52 -7.18 -15.03
CA GLN A 319 15.35 -6.04 -14.60
C GLN A 319 14.59 -4.70 -14.64
N ALA A 320 13.75 -4.49 -15.67
CA ALA A 320 12.92 -3.29 -15.76
C ALA A 320 11.83 -3.28 -14.69
N GLU A 321 11.18 -4.42 -14.43
CA GLU A 321 10.15 -4.56 -13.39
C GLU A 321 10.74 -4.37 -11.98
N HIS A 322 11.91 -4.94 -11.71
CA HIS A 322 12.65 -4.75 -10.47
C HIS A 322 12.99 -3.27 -10.25
N SER A 323 13.53 -2.60 -11.28
CA SER A 323 13.86 -1.17 -11.19
C SER A 323 12.63 -0.31 -10.90
N ALA A 324 11.50 -0.59 -11.57
CA ALA A 324 10.24 0.11 -11.31
C ALA A 324 9.65 -0.18 -9.93
N ALA A 325 9.84 -1.40 -9.41
CA ALA A 325 9.41 -1.78 -8.07
C ALA A 325 10.21 -1.04 -6.99
N VAL A 326 11.54 -0.92 -7.17
CA VAL A 326 12.43 -0.14 -6.28
C VAL A 326 12.01 1.33 -6.25
N GLU A 327 11.82 1.98 -7.40
CA GLU A 327 11.37 3.38 -7.45
C GLU A 327 10.02 3.59 -6.76
N ARG A 328 9.09 2.63 -6.90
CA ARG A 328 7.80 2.67 -6.23
C ARG A 328 7.95 2.48 -4.72
N GLY A 329 8.87 1.60 -4.29
CA GLY A 329 9.24 1.40 -2.89
C GLY A 329 9.78 2.69 -2.26
N ASP A 330 10.77 3.32 -2.89
CA ASP A 330 11.36 4.58 -2.45
C ASP A 330 10.30 5.70 -2.35
N SER A 331 9.38 5.77 -3.33
CA SER A 331 8.28 6.73 -3.32
C SER A 331 7.31 6.50 -2.16
N LEU A 332 6.99 5.23 -1.86
CA LEU A 332 6.12 4.88 -0.73
C LEU A 332 6.82 5.13 0.61
N GLU A 333 8.12 4.88 0.72
CA GLU A 333 8.90 5.18 1.93
C GLU A 333 8.95 6.69 2.17
N ALA A 334 9.23 7.48 1.13
CA ALA A 334 9.24 8.94 1.23
C ALA A 334 7.86 9.48 1.66
N LYS A 335 6.78 8.98 1.07
CA LYS A 335 5.42 9.34 1.45
C LYS A 335 5.08 8.90 2.87
N GLY A 336 5.52 7.70 3.28
CA GLY A 336 5.33 7.21 4.65
C GLY A 336 6.04 8.08 5.69
N LYS A 337 7.25 8.56 5.38
CA LYS A 337 7.99 9.52 6.22
C LYS A 337 7.28 10.87 6.30
N GLU A 338 6.85 11.42 5.17
CA GLU A 338 6.10 12.68 5.12
C GLU A 338 4.79 12.60 5.93
N ASP A 339 4.01 11.55 5.72
CA ASP A 339 2.77 11.31 6.46
C ASP A 339 3.06 11.17 7.98
N ALA A 340 4.13 10.46 8.37
CA ALA A 340 4.51 10.31 9.78
C ALA A 340 4.95 11.64 10.41
N GLU A 341 5.71 12.47 9.70
CA GLU A 341 6.11 13.81 10.16
C GLU A 341 4.90 14.74 10.30
N ASN A 342 3.99 14.71 9.33
CA ASN A 342 2.74 15.48 9.36
C ASN A 342 1.86 15.07 10.55
N PHE A 343 1.63 13.77 10.74
CA PHE A 343 0.84 13.28 11.88
C PHE A 343 1.50 13.53 13.23
N SER A 344 2.83 13.41 13.32
CA SER A 344 3.56 13.76 14.54
C SER A 344 3.41 15.24 14.87
N SER A 345 3.50 16.11 13.85
CA SER A 345 3.33 17.55 14.01
C SER A 345 1.90 17.91 14.45
N GLU A 346 0.88 17.30 13.83
CA GLU A 346 -0.52 17.47 14.23
C GLU A 346 -0.79 16.99 15.66
N LEU A 347 -0.24 15.83 16.05
CA LEU A 347 -0.37 15.31 17.41
C LEU A 347 0.33 16.19 18.44
N GLU A 348 1.50 16.72 18.11
CA GLU A 348 2.24 17.62 19.00
C GLU A 348 1.50 18.96 19.16
N GLN A 349 0.93 19.48 18.07
CA GLN A 349 0.05 20.65 18.12
C GLN A 349 -1.19 20.39 19.00
N LEU A 350 -1.91 19.28 18.80
CA LEU A 350 -3.08 18.92 19.61
C LEU A 350 -2.72 18.76 21.09
N ARG A 351 -1.55 18.18 21.41
CA ARG A 351 -1.05 18.07 22.79
C ARG A 351 -0.76 19.44 23.40
N ALA A 352 -0.15 20.35 22.63
CA ALA A 352 0.12 21.70 23.08
C ALA A 352 -1.17 22.50 23.33
N GLU A 353 -2.15 22.41 22.41
CA GLU A 353 -3.47 23.02 22.55
C GLU A 353 -4.21 22.47 23.77
N PHE A 354 -4.20 21.15 23.97
CA PHE A 354 -4.81 20.51 25.15
C PHE A 354 -4.14 20.96 26.46
N ALA A 355 -2.81 21.07 26.48
CA ALA A 355 -2.07 21.53 27.67
C ALA A 355 -2.42 22.99 28.00
N ALA A 356 -2.47 23.86 26.99
CA ALA A 356 -2.85 25.26 27.15
C ALA A 356 -4.30 25.41 27.65
N GLU A 357 -5.22 24.59 27.12
CA GLU A 357 -6.61 24.56 27.59
C GLU A 357 -6.73 24.10 29.04
N GLN A 358 -5.97 23.07 29.45
CA GLN A 358 -5.94 22.62 30.86
C GLN A 358 -5.40 23.69 31.81
N GLU A 359 -4.35 24.40 31.41
CA GLU A 359 -3.80 25.53 32.17
C GLU A 359 -4.83 26.67 32.28
N GLY A 360 -5.52 26.99 31.18
CA GLY A 360 -6.63 27.95 31.16
C GLY A 360 -7.74 27.58 32.14
N ARG A 361 -8.16 26.31 32.16
CA ARG A 361 -9.18 25.80 33.12
C ARG A 361 -8.72 25.88 34.56
N ALA A 362 -7.46 25.57 34.85
CA ALA A 362 -6.91 25.69 36.19
C ALA A 362 -6.94 27.16 36.67
N SER A 363 -6.58 28.09 35.79
CA SER A 363 -6.69 29.54 36.04
C SER A 363 -8.14 29.98 36.26
N ASP A 364 -9.07 29.56 35.40
CA ASP A 364 -10.49 29.92 35.51
C ASP A 364 -11.12 29.35 36.80
N ALA A 365 -10.78 28.12 37.17
CA ALA A 365 -11.20 27.51 38.44
C ALA A 365 -10.63 28.26 39.65
N SER A 366 -9.37 28.70 39.58
CA SER A 366 -8.75 29.51 40.63
C SER A 366 -9.45 30.87 40.79
N LYS A 367 -9.78 31.55 39.69
CA LYS A 367 -10.54 32.81 39.73
C LYS A 367 -11.94 32.62 40.30
N ALA A 368 -12.65 31.55 39.89
CA ALA A 368 -13.97 31.23 40.42
C ALA A 368 -13.92 30.94 41.93
N ALA A 369 -12.90 30.22 42.40
CA ALA A 369 -12.69 29.98 43.83
C ALA A 369 -12.43 31.29 44.60
N ALA A 370 -11.60 32.19 44.06
CA ALA A 370 -11.34 33.50 44.67
C ALA A 370 -12.62 34.35 44.77
N VAL A 371 -13.43 34.38 43.70
CA VAL A 371 -14.74 35.07 43.71
C VAL A 371 -15.69 34.45 44.74
N ALA A 372 -15.71 33.12 44.86
CA ALA A 372 -16.53 32.44 45.87
C ALA A 372 -16.07 32.77 47.30
N GLU A 373 -14.76 32.84 47.56
CA GLU A 373 -14.20 33.28 48.84
C GLU A 373 -14.58 34.72 49.17
N GLU A 374 -14.46 35.66 48.23
CA GLU A 374 -14.89 37.05 48.41
C GLU A 374 -16.39 37.16 48.71
N LEU A 375 -17.21 36.36 48.02
CA LEU A 375 -18.66 36.35 48.22
C LEU A 375 -19.01 35.81 49.61
N ASN A 376 -18.36 34.72 50.04
CA ASN A 376 -18.52 34.16 51.39
C ASN A 376 -18.07 35.16 52.48
N ALA A 377 -16.95 35.85 52.28
CA ALA A 377 -16.48 36.88 53.20
C ALA A 377 -17.49 38.04 53.30
N THR A 378 -18.10 38.42 52.18
CA THR A 378 -19.15 39.46 52.14
C THR A 378 -20.42 39.01 52.87
N ILE A 379 -20.86 37.76 52.66
CA ILE A 379 -22.00 37.17 53.39
C ILE A 379 -21.73 37.17 54.89
N HIS A 380 -20.54 36.76 55.33
CA HIS A 380 -20.18 36.78 56.75
C HIS A 380 -20.18 38.19 57.35
N ARG A 381 -19.67 39.20 56.61
CA ARG A 381 -19.78 40.60 57.06
C ARG A 381 -21.22 41.04 57.21
N LEU A 382 -22.07 40.78 56.21
CA LEU A 382 -23.50 41.13 56.30
C LEU A 382 -24.21 40.42 57.45
N GLN A 383 -23.88 39.17 57.73
CA GLN A 383 -24.40 38.44 58.90
C GLN A 383 -23.94 39.07 60.22
N THR A 384 -22.69 39.55 60.28
CA THR A 384 -22.14 40.24 61.45
C THR A 384 -22.84 41.58 61.64
N ASP A 385 -22.96 42.38 60.58
CA ASP A 385 -23.65 43.68 60.60
C ASP A 385 -25.13 43.55 60.99
N LEU A 386 -25.81 42.50 60.52
CA LEU A 386 -27.19 42.19 60.93
C LEU A 386 -27.26 41.83 62.42
N SER A 387 -26.33 41.01 62.92
CA SER A 387 -26.27 40.64 64.33
C SER A 387 -25.99 41.85 65.22
N ASP A 388 -25.05 42.71 64.82
CA ASP A 388 -24.74 43.96 65.52
C ASP A 388 -25.92 44.94 65.50
N GLY A 389 -26.64 45.00 64.37
CA GLY A 389 -27.88 45.76 64.22
C GLY A 389 -29.00 45.25 65.14
N ASP A 390 -29.15 43.94 65.29
CA ASP A 390 -30.10 43.32 66.22
C ASP A 390 -29.74 43.64 67.68
N ILE A 391 -28.44 43.59 68.05
CA ILE A 391 -27.95 43.99 69.37
C ILE A 391 -28.22 45.49 69.63
N ALA A 392 -27.96 46.35 68.64
CA ALA A 392 -28.23 47.78 68.76
C ALA A 392 -29.73 48.07 68.92
N ARG A 393 -30.59 47.35 68.19
CA ARG A 393 -32.05 47.45 68.30
C ARG A 393 -32.54 46.97 69.66
N GLU A 394 -32.02 45.87 70.17
CA GLU A 394 -32.33 45.36 71.51
C GLU A 394 -31.90 46.35 72.61
N THR A 395 -30.73 46.97 72.45
CA THR A 395 -30.24 48.02 73.36
C THR A 395 -31.14 49.25 73.35
N LEU A 396 -31.53 49.75 72.17
CA LEU A 396 -32.46 50.87 72.04
C LEU A 396 -33.86 50.56 72.57
N LEU A 397 -34.35 49.33 72.37
CA LEU A 397 -35.62 48.87 72.94
C LEU A 397 -35.55 48.84 74.47
N LYS A 398 -34.43 48.37 75.03
CA LYS A 398 -34.19 48.37 76.47
C LYS A 398 -34.15 49.80 77.02
N GLU A 399 -33.40 50.71 76.40
CA GLU A 399 -33.37 52.13 76.79
C GLU A 399 -34.75 52.79 76.69
N ALA A 400 -35.51 52.52 75.63
CA ALA A 400 -36.87 53.03 75.47
C ALA A 400 -37.81 52.48 76.56
N THR A 401 -37.66 51.20 76.92
CA THR A 401 -38.45 50.56 77.98
C THR A 401 -38.10 51.13 79.36
N ASP A 402 -36.80 51.27 79.67
CA ASP A 402 -36.32 51.87 80.91
C ASP A 402 -36.80 53.32 81.05
N LYS A 403 -36.80 54.08 79.95
CA LYS A 403 -37.29 55.45 79.90
C LYS A 403 -38.81 55.54 80.05
N ALA A 404 -39.56 54.61 79.46
CA ALA A 404 -41.00 54.50 79.65
C ALA A 404 -41.36 54.16 81.11
N ASN A 405 -40.62 53.22 81.73
CA ASN A 405 -40.80 52.86 83.14
C ASN A 405 -40.49 54.04 84.07
N ASN A 406 -39.41 54.78 83.83
CA ASN A 406 -39.05 55.96 84.63
C ASN A 406 -40.09 57.09 84.50
N LEU A 407 -40.64 57.30 83.30
CA LEU A 407 -41.76 58.25 83.11
C LEU A 407 -43.04 57.79 83.82
N SER A 408 -43.30 56.48 83.89
CA SER A 408 -44.41 55.92 84.66
C SER A 408 -44.23 56.16 86.17
N GLU A 409 -43.02 55.94 86.71
CA GLU A 409 -42.69 56.22 88.12
C GLU A 409 -42.74 57.72 88.48
N GLN A 410 -42.57 58.63 87.52
CA GLN A 410 -42.74 60.07 87.75
C GLN A 410 -44.19 60.55 87.70
N LEU A 411 -45.10 59.72 87.18
CA LEU A 411 -46.53 60.03 87.05
C LEU A 411 -47.36 59.49 88.21
N ASP A 412 -46.85 58.47 88.92
CA ASP A 412 -47.35 57.99 90.21
C ASP A 412 -46.82 58.84 91.38
#